data_AF-A0A2X3CHL5-F1
#
_entry.id   AF-A0A2X3CHL5-F1
#
_cell.length_a   1.000
_cell.length_b   1.000
_cell.length_c   1.000
_cell.angle_alpha   90.00
_cell.angle_beta   90.00
_cell.angle_gamma   90.00
#
_symmetry.space_group_name_H-M   'P 1'
#
loop_
_entity.id
_entity.type
_entity.pdbx_description
1 polymer ?
#
loop_
_entity_poly.entity_id
_entity_poly.type
_entity_poly.pdbx_seq_one_letter_code
_entity_poly.pdbx_strand_id
1 'polypeptide(L)'
;MSTLAHVEKQRLTGAALNHKHGHYFVINQSDSRRQVSRDVTSLMEEKLGERLLGVIHRDESVVEANASQKSILDFNASSAAAFDIEIMAKKYLRCWVFILAMARCTASHVCQGVNFLQGC
;
A
#
# COMPACT_ATOMS: atom_id res chain seq x y z
N MET A 1 -11.09 -4.81 21.84
CA MET A 1 -9.79 -5.26 21.29
C MET A 1 -9.68 -4.78 19.84
N SER A 2 -8.59 -4.10 19.46
CA SER A 2 -8.43 -3.54 18.11
C SER A 2 -8.16 -4.66 17.09
N THR A 3 -8.84 -4.61 15.94
CA THR A 3 -8.62 -5.51 14.79
C THR A 3 -7.20 -5.42 14.24
N LEU A 4 -6.54 -4.27 14.42
CA LEU A 4 -5.16 -4.06 13.97
C LEU A 4 -4.17 -5.02 14.64
N ALA A 5 -4.36 -5.32 15.93
CA ALA A 5 -3.50 -6.26 16.65
C ALA A 5 -3.56 -7.68 16.05
N HIS A 6 -4.67 -8.04 15.38
CA HIS A 6 -4.78 -9.31 14.66
C HIS A 6 -4.09 -9.26 13.28
N VAL A 7 -4.10 -8.11 12.61
CA VAL A 7 -3.38 -7.88 11.35
C VAL A 7 -1.87 -7.95 11.60
N GLU A 8 -1.38 -7.25 12.63
CA GLU A 8 0.04 -7.20 13.00
C GLU A 8 0.59 -8.58 13.39
N LYS A 9 -0.23 -9.40 14.05
CA LYS A 9 0.11 -10.78 14.40
C LYS A 9 -0.05 -11.78 13.25
N GLN A 10 -0.27 -11.29 12.02
CA GLN A 10 -0.42 -12.12 10.81
C GLN A 10 -1.55 -13.16 10.94
N ARG A 11 -2.51 -12.89 11.83
CA ARG A 11 -3.58 -13.85 12.16
C ARG A 11 -4.65 -13.93 11.08
N LEU A 12 -4.68 -12.95 10.18
CA LEU A 12 -5.63 -12.86 9.06
C LEU A 12 -5.01 -13.30 7.73
N THR A 13 -3.71 -13.60 7.69
CA THR A 13 -2.98 -13.93 6.46
C THR A 13 -2.66 -15.42 6.34
N GLY A 14 -3.07 -16.24 7.32
CA GLY A 14 -2.89 -17.70 7.35
C GLY A 14 -1.44 -18.17 7.57
N ALA A 15 -0.46 -17.35 7.19
CA ALA A 15 0.97 -17.54 7.42
C ALA A 15 1.67 -16.16 7.52
N ALA A 16 2.95 -16.17 7.86
CA ALA A 16 3.73 -14.95 7.90
C ALA A 16 3.89 -14.37 6.49
N LEU A 17 3.48 -13.11 6.32
CA LEU A 17 3.73 -12.37 5.08
C LEU A 17 5.24 -12.13 4.96
N ASN A 18 5.84 -12.78 3.96
CA ASN A 18 7.19 -12.53 3.47
C ASN A 18 8.28 -12.64 4.57
N HIS A 19 8.82 -13.84 4.76
CA HIS A 19 9.78 -14.17 5.83
C HIS A 19 11.10 -13.36 5.83
N LYS A 20 11.35 -12.46 4.86
CA LYS A 20 12.66 -11.79 4.71
C LYS A 20 12.67 -10.31 4.26
N HIS A 21 11.59 -9.72 3.75
CA HIS A 21 11.68 -8.40 3.07
C HIS A 21 10.69 -7.32 3.53
N GLY A 22 10.02 -7.52 4.68
CA GLY A 22 9.01 -6.57 5.15
C GLY A 22 7.73 -6.59 4.30
N HIS A 23 6.71 -5.86 4.75
CA HIS A 23 5.44 -5.73 4.05
C HIS A 23 4.84 -4.34 4.27
N TYR A 24 4.09 -3.91 3.25
CA TYR A 24 3.34 -2.66 3.25
C TYR A 24 1.83 -2.95 3.24
N PHE A 25 1.06 -1.94 3.61
CA PHE A 25 -0.40 -1.98 3.64
C PHE A 25 -1.01 -1.07 2.60
N VAL A 26 -2.21 -1.44 2.17
CA VAL A 26 -3.10 -0.65 1.32
C VAL A 26 -4.47 -0.69 1.97
N ILE A 27 -5.09 0.46 2.16
CA ILE A 27 -6.49 0.52 2.60
C ILE A 27 -7.35 0.49 1.35
N ASN A 28 -8.05 -0.61 1.13
CA ASN A 28 -8.90 -0.78 -0.04
C ASN A 28 -10.33 -0.31 0.25
N GLN A 29 -10.99 0.28 -0.75
CA GLN A 29 -12.40 0.68 -0.72
C GLN A 29 -12.76 1.66 0.41
N SER A 30 -11.89 2.64 0.67
CA SER A 30 -12.20 3.70 1.63
C SER A 30 -13.38 4.55 1.11
N ASP A 31 -14.45 4.66 1.89
CA ASP A 31 -15.66 5.42 1.53
C ASP A 31 -15.78 6.65 2.44
N SER A 32 -15.26 7.79 1.99
CA SER A 32 -15.24 9.05 2.75
C SER A 32 -16.63 9.58 3.10
N ARG A 33 -17.70 9.06 2.48
CA ARG A 33 -19.09 9.39 2.82
C ARG A 33 -19.53 8.78 4.15
N ARG A 34 -18.84 7.73 4.63
CA ARG A 34 -19.18 7.03 5.87
C ARG A 34 -18.23 7.46 6.98
N GLN A 35 -18.79 7.99 8.08
CA GLN A 35 -18.00 8.43 9.24
C GLN A 35 -17.06 7.33 9.76
N VAL A 36 -17.57 6.11 9.94
CA VAL A 36 -16.77 4.97 10.39
C VAL A 36 -15.60 4.69 9.44
N SER A 37 -15.79 4.82 8.12
CA SER A 37 -14.70 4.61 7.17
C SER A 37 -13.62 5.68 7.32
N ARG A 38 -14.01 6.95 7.52
CA ARG A 38 -13.05 8.04 7.74
C ARG A 38 -12.26 7.81 9.03
N ASP A 39 -12.95 7.53 10.13
CA ASP A 39 -12.32 7.34 11.44
C ASP A 39 -11.35 6.16 11.42
N VAL A 40 -11.71 5.06 10.75
CA VAL A 40 -10.83 3.91 10.57
C VAL A 40 -9.65 4.23 9.66
N THR A 41 -9.86 4.93 8.54
CA THR A 41 -8.77 5.32 7.64
C THR A 41 -7.76 6.20 8.36
N SER A 42 -8.20 7.24 9.07
CA SER A 42 -7.31 8.13 9.83
C SER A 42 -6.56 7.40 10.94
N LEU A 43 -7.23 6.49 11.67
CA LEU A 43 -6.57 5.65 12.68
C LEU A 43 -5.48 4.76 12.05
N MET A 44 -5.74 4.21 10.87
CA MET A 44 -4.78 3.35 10.16
C MET A 44 -3.61 4.15 9.61
N GLU A 45 -3.84 5.35 9.09
CA GLU A 45 -2.79 6.29 8.67
C GLU A 45 -1.85 6.63 9.84
N GLU A 46 -2.41 6.97 11.01
CA GLU A 46 -1.63 7.26 12.22
C GLU A 46 -0.79 6.06 12.66
N LYS A 47 -1.37 4.86 12.67
CA LYS A 47 -0.72 3.66 13.21
C LYS A 47 0.29 3.01 12.26
N LEU A 48 0.03 3.05 10.96
CA LEU A 48 0.87 2.37 9.97
C LEU A 48 1.99 3.27 9.45
N GLY A 49 1.81 4.59 9.47
CA GLY A 49 2.83 5.56 9.04
C GLY A 49 3.39 5.22 7.66
N GLU A 50 4.71 5.15 7.55
CA GLU A 50 5.43 4.86 6.29
C GLU A 50 5.10 3.47 5.70
N ARG A 51 4.57 2.55 6.51
CA ARG A 51 4.16 1.22 6.03
C ARG A 51 2.84 1.24 5.28
N LEU A 52 2.10 2.35 5.29
CA LEU A 52 0.93 2.54 4.44
C LEU A 52 1.38 3.10 3.07
N LEU A 53 1.22 2.28 2.03
CA LEU A 53 1.52 2.72 0.66
C LEU A 53 0.50 3.76 0.18
N GLY A 54 -0.76 3.56 0.52
CA GLY A 54 -1.84 4.47 0.15
C GLY A 54 -3.23 3.91 0.44
N VAL A 55 -4.22 4.68 0.02
CA VAL A 55 -5.64 4.39 0.16
C VAL A 55 -6.25 4.35 -1.23
N ILE A 56 -7.03 3.32 -1.53
CA ILE A 56 -7.84 3.23 -2.73
C ILE A 56 -9.27 3.61 -2.35
N HIS A 57 -9.78 4.69 -2.94
CA HIS A 57 -11.13 5.14 -2.71
C HIS A 57 -12.14 4.19 -3.34
N ARG A 58 -13.30 4.08 -2.69
CA ARG A 58 -14.44 3.36 -3.23
C ARG A 58 -14.94 4.05 -4.50
N ASP A 59 -14.96 3.31 -5.61
CA ASP A 59 -15.34 3.79 -6.94
C ASP A 59 -16.19 2.74 -7.65
N GLU A 60 -17.34 3.15 -8.19
CA GLU A 60 -18.27 2.26 -8.89
C GLU A 60 -17.69 1.76 -10.22
N SER A 61 -16.82 2.55 -10.86
CA SER A 61 -16.12 2.20 -12.10
C SER A 61 -15.33 0.90 -11.96
N VAL A 62 -14.85 0.55 -10.75
CA VAL A 62 -14.11 -0.70 -10.49
C VAL A 62 -15.04 -1.92 -10.61
N VAL A 63 -16.27 -1.81 -10.09
CA VAL A 63 -17.24 -2.90 -10.17
C VAL A 63 -17.72 -3.08 -11.61
N GLU A 64 -17.95 -1.98 -12.32
CA GLU A 64 -18.35 -2.00 -13.74
C GLU A 64 -17.24 -2.54 -14.66
N ALA A 65 -15.98 -2.16 -14.41
CA ALA A 65 -14.82 -2.69 -15.12
C ALA A 65 -14.70 -4.20 -14.89
N ASN A 66 -14.84 -4.66 -13.64
CA ASN A 66 -14.82 -6.09 -13.30
C ASN A 66 -15.98 -6.85 -13.98
N ALA A 67 -17.19 -6.29 -13.99
CA ALA A 67 -18.32 -6.88 -14.71
C ALA A 67 -18.07 -6.98 -16.22
N SER A 68 -17.35 -6.00 -16.77
CA SER A 68 -16.94 -5.95 -18.17
C SER A 68 -15.68 -6.76 -18.49
N GLN A 69 -15.07 -7.42 -17.50
CA GLN A 69 -13.78 -8.12 -17.61
C GLN A 69 -12.66 -7.26 -18.22
N LYS A 70 -12.63 -5.98 -17.84
CA LYS A 70 -11.62 -5.02 -18.26
C LYS A 70 -10.82 -4.54 -17.05
N SER A 71 -9.56 -4.16 -17.30
CA SER A 71 -8.80 -3.37 -16.33
C SER A 71 -9.51 -2.05 -16.06
N ILE A 72 -9.43 -1.54 -14.83
CA ILE A 72 -9.95 -0.20 -14.51
C ILE A 72 -9.26 0.88 -15.34
N LEU A 73 -7.98 0.68 -15.69
CA LEU A 73 -7.22 1.60 -16.53
C LEU A 73 -7.73 1.64 -17.97
N ASP A 74 -8.23 0.51 -18.49
CA ASP A 74 -8.77 0.42 -19.85
C ASP A 74 -10.26 0.82 -19.90
N PHE A 75 -10.97 0.68 -18.77
CA PHE A 75 -12.39 0.99 -18.67
C PHE A 75 -12.63 2.48 -18.37
N ASN A 76 -11.99 3.03 -17.34
CA ASN A 76 -12.11 4.42 -16.92
C ASN A 76 -10.81 4.90 -16.24
N ALA A 77 -9.83 5.32 -17.05
CA ALA A 77 -8.55 5.84 -16.56
C ALA A 77 -8.68 7.12 -15.71
N SER A 78 -9.77 7.86 -15.84
CA SER A 78 -10.05 9.07 -15.05
C SER A 78 -10.78 8.80 -13.72
N SER A 79 -11.06 7.53 -13.40
CA SER A 79 -11.69 7.14 -12.14
C SER A 79 -10.77 7.44 -10.94
N ALA A 80 -11.36 7.66 -9.78
CA ALA A 80 -10.59 7.93 -8.55
C ALA A 80 -9.72 6.72 -8.20
N ALA A 81 -10.27 5.51 -8.34
CA ALA A 81 -9.52 4.28 -8.09
C ALA A 81 -8.35 4.09 -9.07
N ALA A 82 -8.53 4.41 -10.36
CA ALA A 82 -7.42 4.36 -11.33
C ALA A 82 -6.28 5.32 -10.93
N PHE A 83 -6.63 6.54 -10.56
CA PHE A 83 -5.66 7.55 -10.11
C PHE A 83 -4.93 7.12 -8.83
N ASP A 84 -5.65 6.59 -7.85
CA ASP A 84 -5.06 6.08 -6.60
C ASP A 84 -4.06 4.93 -6.89
N ILE A 85 -4.44 3.97 -7.73
CA ILE A 85 -3.58 2.86 -8.14
C ILE A 85 -2.33 3.37 -8.87
N GLU A 86 -2.47 4.38 -9.74
CA GLU A 86 -1.34 4.97 -10.46
C GLU A 86 -0.33 5.63 -9.50
N ILE A 87 -0.82 6.42 -8.53
CA ILE A 87 0.04 7.04 -7.51
C ILE A 87 0.77 5.97 -6.71
N MET A 88 0.06 4.93 -6.30
CA MET A 88 0.63 3.83 -5.53
C MET A 88 1.69 3.06 -6.32
N ALA A 89 1.44 2.79 -7.59
CA ALA A 89 2.42 2.16 -8.49
C ALA A 89 3.69 3.01 -8.60
N LYS A 90 3.56 4.33 -8.75
CA LYS A 90 4.71 5.27 -8.76
C LYS A 90 5.47 5.26 -7.44
N LYS A 91 4.78 5.26 -6.29
CA LYS A 91 5.42 5.17 -4.96
C LYS A 91 6.18 3.84 -4.79
N TYR A 92 5.56 2.73 -5.19
CA TYR A 92 6.19 1.41 -5.14
C TYR A 92 7.43 1.33 -6.03
N LEU A 93 7.34 1.81 -7.28
CA LEU A 93 8.48 1.84 -8.20
C LEU A 93 9.63 2.70 -7.67
N ARG A 94 9.33 3.87 -7.09
CA ARG A 94 10.35 4.71 -6.43
C ARG A 94 11.04 3.95 -5.30
N CYS A 95 10.27 3.28 -4.45
CA CYS A 95 10.83 2.49 -3.35
C CYS A 95 11.69 1.33 -3.88
N TRP A 96 11.24 0.65 -4.94
CA TRP A 96 12.00 -0.42 -5.58
C TRP A 96 13.32 0.06 -6.18
N VAL A 97 13.32 1.21 -6.87
CA VAL A 97 14.54 1.82 -7.42
C VAL A 97 15.51 2.17 -6.29
N PHE A 98 15.00 2.70 -5.17
CA PHE A 98 15.82 2.97 -3.99
C PHE A 98 16.43 1.68 -3.42
N ILE A 99 15.63 0.62 -3.23
CA ILE A 99 16.12 -0.68 -2.77
C ILE A 99 17.18 -1.25 -3.71
N LEU A 100 16.97 -1.19 -5.04
CA LEU A 100 17.92 -1.68 -6.04
C LEU A 100 19.25 -0.89 -6.01
N ALA A 101 19.17 0.44 -5.90
CA ALA A 101 20.34 1.31 -5.77
C ALA A 101 21.10 1.04 -4.45
N MET A 102 20.38 0.80 -3.36
CA MET A 102 20.96 0.49 -2.05
C MET A 102 21.57 -0.92 -2.01
N ALA A 103 20.95 -1.93 -2.64
CA ALA A 103 21.52 -3.27 -2.77
C ALA A 103 22.88 -3.24 -3.52
N ARG A 104 23.01 -2.34 -4.50
CA ARG A 104 24.31 -2.03 -5.12
C ARG A 104 25.27 -1.31 -4.16
N CYS A 105 24.78 -0.42 -3.28
CA CYS A 105 25.63 0.25 -2.29
C CYS A 105 26.13 -0.68 -1.18
N THR A 106 25.31 -1.62 -0.70
CA THR A 106 25.70 -2.59 0.35
C THR A 106 26.78 -3.57 -0.10
N ALA A 107 27.02 -3.72 -1.41
CA ALA A 107 28.17 -4.43 -1.95
C ALA A 107 29.49 -3.64 -1.83
N SER A 108 29.42 -2.36 -1.45
CA SER A 108 30.56 -1.51 -1.08
C SER A 108 30.56 -1.26 0.43
N HIS A 109 31.72 -1.37 1.08
CA HIS A 109 31.88 -1.20 2.55
C HIS A 109 31.45 0.18 3.12
N VAL A 110 31.02 1.12 2.28
CA VAL A 110 30.74 2.52 2.63
C VAL A 110 29.33 2.72 3.23
N CYS A 111 28.41 1.77 3.03
CA CYS A 111 26.97 1.96 3.35
C CYS A 111 26.46 1.23 4.62
N GLN A 112 27.35 0.72 5.49
CA GLN A 112 26.94 0.03 6.72
C GLN A 112 26.36 1.04 7.75
N GLY A 113 25.03 1.04 7.93
CA GLY A 113 24.36 1.78 9.02
C GLY A 113 23.16 2.64 8.62
N VAL A 114 22.77 2.69 7.34
CA VAL A 114 21.59 3.46 6.90
C VAL A 114 20.31 2.71 7.28
N ASN A 115 19.37 3.38 7.96
CA ASN A 115 18.09 2.78 8.33
C ASN A 115 17.19 2.72 7.07
N PHE A 116 17.17 1.57 6.40
CA PHE A 116 16.69 1.40 5.02
C PHE A 116 15.18 1.57 4.81
N LEU A 117 14.40 1.71 5.88
CA LEU A 117 12.93 1.84 5.82
C LEU A 117 12.45 3.30 5.73
N GLN A 118 13.31 4.29 6.03
CA GLN A 118 12.94 5.72 6.06
C GLN A 118 13.11 6.44 4.71
N GLY A 119 13.58 5.73 3.67
CA GLY A 119 13.84 6.28 2.33
C GLY A 119 12.70 6.08 1.33
N CYS A 120 11.60 5.45 1.77
CA CYS A 120 10.36 5.25 1.02
C CYS A 120 9.19 5.90 1.77
#